data_AF-A0A6B3C5K9-F1
#
_entry.id   AF-A0A6B3C5K9-F1
#
_cell.length_a   1.000
_cell.length_b   1.000
_cell.length_c   1.000
_cell.angle_alpha   90.00
_cell.angle_beta   90.00
_cell.angle_gamma   90.00
#
_symmetry.space_group_name_H-M   'P 1'
#
loop_
_entity.id
_entity.type
_entity.pdbx_description
1 polymer ?
#
loop_
_entity_poly.entity_id
_entity_poly.type
_entity_poly.pdbx_seq_one_letter_code
_entity_poly.pdbx_strand_id
1 'polypeptide(L)'
;MTTLARRPAASGPEKDGLTRDALTVLQPGFTGTTAPDWLLRRLAEGLASVGLFGRNITSPTQLAALTARLRAERDDVLVAIDEEGGDVTRLEVHTGSSFPGNHALGAVDDVQLTRQVAYELGHRLRACGVNLNWAPSADVNSNPANPVIGVRSFGADPELVARHTAAYVTGLQTAGVAACTKHFPGHGDTSVDSHHALPRIDASRSVVLDRELAPFRAAIDAGTRAVMSAHILIPSLDPDRPATLSHPVLTDLLRGELGYTGLIVTDGMEMQAIAGTYGIERGSVLAIAAGADAICVGGGLADDETVRRLRDALINAVRTGELPEERLADAAERVRTLSRWTAAPPQEPSAPRLTDVGLLAARRAVEATYPADSAPFEPLREPPYVAALTPVANFAVGNETPWGVAAELVRLLPGTRTGTFTGEAAAQTALTEAGPSRIVAVVRDEHRHPWMSAALDTLLTARPDTIVVEMGVPQSPRRGAAHLATHGAARVCGQAAAEIIAGE
;
A
#
# COMPACT_ATOMS: atom_id res chain seq x y z
N MET A 1 52.46 45.23 -4.42
CA MET A 1 51.66 44.04 -4.11
C MET A 1 50.24 44.50 -3.83
N THR A 2 49.37 44.42 -4.83
CA THR A 2 47.95 44.77 -4.64
C THR A 2 47.15 43.72 -5.39
N THR A 3 46.64 42.76 -4.61
CA THR A 3 45.93 41.58 -5.06
C THR A 3 44.54 41.99 -5.55
N LEU A 4 44.28 41.80 -6.84
CA LEU A 4 42.94 41.93 -7.43
C LEU A 4 42.07 40.80 -6.89
N ALA A 5 41.12 41.14 -6.01
CA ALA A 5 40.08 40.22 -5.57
C ALA A 5 39.11 39.94 -6.73
N ARG A 6 39.13 38.69 -7.23
CA ARG A 6 38.08 38.16 -8.12
C ARG A 6 36.75 38.17 -7.35
N ARG A 7 35.76 38.88 -7.86
CA ARG A 7 34.35 38.70 -7.47
C ARG A 7 33.92 37.24 -7.74
N PRO A 8 33.11 36.62 -6.85
CA PRO A 8 32.49 35.35 -7.19
C PRO A 8 31.53 35.58 -8.35
N ALA A 9 31.57 34.69 -9.34
CA ALA A 9 30.62 34.68 -10.43
C ALA A 9 29.21 34.50 -9.85
N ALA A 10 28.31 35.44 -10.16
CA ALA A 10 26.89 35.28 -9.87
C ALA A 10 26.40 33.97 -10.51
N SER A 11 25.77 33.10 -9.71
CA SER A 11 25.02 31.95 -10.21
C SER A 11 23.88 32.46 -11.07
N GLY A 12 23.93 32.19 -12.38
CA GLY A 12 22.90 32.61 -13.32
C GLY A 12 21.59 31.84 -13.15
N PRO A 13 20.47 32.38 -13.70
CA PRO A 13 19.12 31.79 -13.60
C PRO A 13 19.01 30.35 -14.13
N GLU A 14 19.89 29.92 -15.04
CA GLU A 14 19.96 28.53 -15.54
C GLU A 14 20.40 27.51 -14.47
N LYS A 15 21.29 27.89 -13.54
CA LYS A 15 21.73 26.98 -12.45
C LYS A 15 20.62 26.74 -11.42
N ASP A 16 19.73 27.70 -11.27
CA ASP A 16 18.60 27.63 -10.34
C ASP A 16 17.47 26.77 -10.89
N GLY A 17 17.25 26.79 -12.22
CA GLY A 17 16.24 25.96 -12.90
C GLY A 17 16.49 24.46 -12.79
N LEU A 18 17.68 24.00 -13.20
CA LEU A 18 18.04 22.58 -13.17
C LEU A 18 18.02 22.00 -11.75
N THR A 19 18.50 22.77 -10.77
CA THR A 19 18.46 22.36 -9.35
C THR A 19 17.03 22.20 -8.85
N ARG A 20 16.15 23.15 -9.21
CA ARG A 20 14.73 23.11 -8.86
C ARG A 20 14.03 21.92 -9.50
N ASP A 21 14.28 21.63 -10.78
CA ASP A 21 13.69 20.47 -11.46
C ASP A 21 14.16 19.15 -10.84
N ALA A 22 15.46 19.02 -10.56
CA ALA A 22 16.03 17.86 -9.87
C ALA A 22 15.42 17.64 -8.47
N LEU A 23 15.11 18.70 -7.73
CA LEU A 23 14.39 18.60 -6.46
C LEU A 23 12.89 18.29 -6.65
N THR A 24 12.26 18.87 -7.67
CA THR A 24 10.81 18.73 -7.93
C THR A 24 10.42 17.26 -8.10
N VAL A 25 11.26 16.45 -8.75
CA VAL A 25 10.97 15.03 -9.03
C VAL A 25 11.19 14.09 -7.83
N LEU A 26 11.66 14.58 -6.68
CA LEU A 26 11.89 13.73 -5.51
C LEU A 26 10.68 13.74 -4.57
N GLN A 27 10.33 12.57 -4.04
CA GLN A 27 9.28 12.39 -3.01
C GLN A 27 9.86 11.74 -1.74
N PRO A 28 10.71 12.43 -0.98
CA PRO A 28 11.38 11.88 0.19
C PRO A 28 10.45 11.72 1.40
N GLY A 29 10.69 10.69 2.19
CA GLY A 29 10.21 10.58 3.57
C GLY A 29 11.11 11.34 4.56
N PHE A 30 10.64 11.43 5.80
CA PHE A 30 11.40 12.00 6.92
C PHE A 30 11.04 11.31 8.24
N THR A 31 11.82 11.56 9.28
CA THR A 31 11.58 11.03 10.64
C THR A 31 10.95 12.09 11.54
N GLY A 32 10.03 11.65 12.40
CA GLY A 32 9.38 12.49 13.40
C GLY A 32 7.98 12.94 13.00
N THR A 33 7.28 13.53 13.97
CA THR A 33 5.87 13.93 13.89
C THR A 33 5.70 15.44 13.63
N THR A 34 6.80 16.13 13.34
CA THR A 34 6.81 17.54 12.91
C THR A 34 7.79 17.69 11.75
N ALA A 35 7.56 18.67 10.87
CA ALA A 35 8.42 18.88 9.71
C ALA A 35 9.82 19.32 10.18
N PRO A 36 10.90 18.57 9.88
CA PRO A 36 12.24 18.95 10.29
C PRO A 36 12.74 20.14 9.46
N ASP A 37 13.60 20.97 10.04
CA ASP A 37 14.04 22.22 9.40
C ASP A 37 14.76 22.00 8.07
N TRP A 38 15.45 20.86 7.90
CA TRP A 38 16.08 20.53 6.63
C TRP A 38 15.04 20.36 5.52
N LEU A 39 13.91 19.72 5.82
CA LEU A 39 12.86 19.47 4.85
C LEU A 39 12.22 20.77 4.41
N LEU A 40 11.96 21.68 5.34
CA LEU A 40 11.46 23.03 5.04
C LEU A 40 12.43 23.79 4.12
N ARG A 41 13.74 23.73 4.40
CA ARG A 41 14.74 24.31 3.49
C ARG A 41 14.69 23.68 2.09
N ARG A 42 14.55 22.35 1.98
CA ARG A 42 14.44 21.68 0.66
C ARG A 42 13.17 22.08 -0.09
N LEU A 43 12.05 22.26 0.60
CA LEU A 43 10.79 22.77 0.02
C LEU A 43 10.98 24.18 -0.55
N ALA A 44 11.61 25.08 0.21
CA ALA A 44 11.94 26.43 -0.23
C ALA A 44 12.82 26.46 -1.49
N GLU A 45 13.71 25.48 -1.64
CA GLU A 45 14.65 25.36 -2.76
C GLU A 45 14.05 24.71 -4.01
N GLY A 46 12.91 24.03 -3.91
CA GLY A 46 12.23 23.46 -5.07
C GLY A 46 11.65 22.06 -4.89
N LEU A 47 11.87 21.40 -3.75
CA LEU A 47 11.20 20.13 -3.45
C LEU A 47 9.68 20.36 -3.48
N ALA A 48 8.96 19.47 -4.16
CA ALA A 48 7.52 19.66 -4.42
C ALA A 48 6.64 18.60 -3.75
N SER A 49 7.25 17.54 -3.19
CA SER A 49 6.54 16.40 -2.64
C SER A 49 7.25 15.83 -1.41
N VAL A 50 6.47 15.22 -0.51
CA VAL A 50 6.97 14.46 0.65
C VAL A 50 6.15 13.18 0.83
N GLY A 51 6.78 12.10 1.30
CA GLY A 51 6.13 10.85 1.64
C GLY A 51 5.95 10.68 3.16
N LEU A 52 4.75 10.26 3.58
CA LEU A 52 4.42 9.99 4.98
C LEU A 52 4.33 8.49 5.25
N PHE A 53 4.81 8.09 6.42
CA PHE A 53 4.80 6.72 6.94
C PHE A 53 4.24 6.70 8.37
N GLY A 54 4.02 5.51 8.93
CA GLY A 54 3.46 5.34 10.30
C GLY A 54 4.22 6.16 11.36
N ARG A 55 5.55 6.24 11.25
CA ARG A 55 6.42 7.04 12.14
C ARG A 55 6.15 8.56 12.15
N ASN A 56 5.38 9.08 11.19
CA ASN A 56 5.02 10.49 11.11
C ASN A 56 3.67 10.81 11.80
N ILE A 57 2.95 9.78 12.26
CA ILE A 57 1.53 9.87 12.61
C ILE A 57 1.31 9.39 14.04
N THR A 58 0.72 10.27 14.85
CA THR A 58 0.22 9.93 16.20
C THR A 58 -1.27 10.19 16.34
N SER A 59 -1.80 11.18 15.62
CA SER A 59 -3.24 11.48 15.58
C SER A 59 -3.59 12.32 14.35
N PRO A 60 -4.86 12.33 13.90
CA PRO A 60 -5.32 13.20 12.82
C PRO A 60 -5.00 14.69 13.06
N THR A 61 -5.17 15.17 14.29
CA THR A 61 -4.89 16.57 14.66
C THR A 61 -3.40 16.90 14.55
N GLN A 62 -2.52 16.02 15.02
CA GLN A 62 -1.08 16.21 14.88
C GLN A 62 -0.66 16.18 13.40
N LEU A 63 -1.22 15.26 12.61
CA LEU A 63 -0.91 15.16 11.19
C LEU A 63 -1.37 16.42 10.42
N ALA A 64 -2.57 16.94 10.72
CA ALA A 64 -3.04 18.20 10.15
C ALA A 64 -2.11 19.38 10.48
N ALA A 65 -1.57 19.45 11.71
CA ALA A 65 -0.60 20.48 12.09
C ALA A 65 0.74 20.31 11.36
N LEU A 66 1.21 19.06 11.20
CA LEU A 66 2.39 18.73 10.42
C LEU A 66 2.25 19.20 8.96
N THR A 67 1.15 18.84 8.29
CA THR A 67 0.92 19.21 6.88
C THR A 67 0.66 20.70 6.70
N ALA A 68 0.04 21.37 7.68
CA ALA A 68 -0.08 22.82 7.68
C ALA A 68 1.30 23.52 7.75
N ARG A 69 2.24 22.99 8.54
CA ARG A 69 3.62 23.51 8.61
C ARG A 69 4.37 23.34 7.28
N LEU A 70 4.17 22.21 6.59
CA LEU A 70 4.72 22.02 5.24
C LEU A 70 4.13 23.03 4.24
N ARG A 71 2.81 23.26 4.30
CA ARG A 71 2.12 24.22 3.42
C ARG A 71 2.45 25.67 3.70
N ALA A 72 2.83 26.01 4.93
CA ALA A 72 3.31 27.35 5.26
C ALA A 72 4.63 27.70 4.53
N GLU A 73 5.44 26.69 4.20
CA GLU A 73 6.65 26.86 3.39
C GLU A 73 6.35 26.76 1.88
N ARG A 74 5.47 25.83 1.50
CA ARG A 74 5.07 25.60 0.11
C ARG A 74 3.60 25.22 0.01
N ASP A 75 2.76 26.14 -0.43
CA ASP A 75 1.29 26.00 -0.44
C ASP A 75 0.77 24.82 -1.30
N ASP A 76 1.44 24.53 -2.41
CA ASP A 76 1.10 23.47 -3.38
C ASP A 76 1.85 22.14 -3.17
N VAL A 77 2.47 21.94 -2.01
CA VAL A 77 3.22 20.70 -1.71
C VAL A 77 2.33 19.46 -1.81
N LEU A 78 2.84 18.43 -2.49
CA LEU A 78 2.26 17.10 -2.51
C LEU A 78 2.67 16.37 -1.23
N VAL A 79 1.67 15.96 -0.46
CA VAL A 79 1.82 15.13 0.72
C VAL A 79 1.27 13.76 0.36
N ALA A 80 2.18 12.83 0.11
CA ALA A 80 1.91 11.46 -0.26
C ALA A 80 1.85 10.54 0.97
N ILE A 81 1.09 9.46 0.88
CA ILE A 81 1.00 8.43 1.92
C ILE A 81 0.60 7.10 1.27
N ASP A 82 0.86 6.00 1.96
CA ASP A 82 0.46 4.66 1.54
C ASP A 82 -0.74 4.15 2.35
N GLU A 83 -1.94 4.63 2.04
CA GLU A 83 -3.18 4.29 2.74
C GLU A 83 -4.12 3.49 1.81
N GLU A 84 -3.95 2.17 1.78
CA GLU A 84 -4.80 1.26 0.98
C GLU A 84 -6.08 0.84 1.75
N GLY A 85 -6.10 1.04 3.06
CA GLY A 85 -7.05 0.39 3.96
C GLY A 85 -6.62 -1.02 4.30
N GLY A 86 -7.45 -1.76 5.04
CA GLY A 86 -7.13 -3.13 5.43
C GLY A 86 -5.85 -3.21 6.25
N ASP A 87 -4.90 -4.00 5.75
CA ASP A 87 -3.62 -4.25 6.41
C ASP A 87 -2.61 -3.12 6.17
N VAL A 88 -2.78 -2.32 5.11
CA VAL A 88 -1.87 -1.23 4.76
C VAL A 88 -2.55 0.09 5.12
N THR A 89 -2.42 0.45 6.39
CA THR A 89 -2.89 1.71 6.96
C THR A 89 -1.76 2.45 7.67
N ARG A 90 -1.66 3.76 7.45
CA ARG A 90 -0.72 4.67 8.12
C ARG A 90 -1.47 5.61 9.06
N LEU A 91 -2.64 6.10 8.66
CA LEU A 91 -3.50 6.95 9.48
C LEU A 91 -3.88 6.26 10.80
N GLU A 92 -4.13 4.96 10.76
CA GLU A 92 -4.58 4.17 11.90
C GLU A 92 -3.57 3.08 12.29
N VAL A 93 -2.29 3.26 11.95
CA VAL A 93 -1.21 2.28 12.18
C VAL A 93 -1.19 1.75 13.61
N HIS A 94 -1.46 2.57 14.63
CA HIS A 94 -1.42 2.14 16.04
C HIS A 94 -2.69 1.40 16.51
N THR A 95 -3.74 1.39 15.70
CA THR A 95 -5.08 0.92 16.13
C THR A 95 -5.75 -0.05 15.16
N GLY A 96 -5.18 -0.26 13.97
CA GLY A 96 -5.78 -1.06 12.90
C GLY A 96 -6.83 -0.28 12.10
N SER A 97 -6.99 -0.64 10.82
CA SER A 97 -7.82 0.14 9.89
C SER A 97 -9.32 0.05 10.20
N SER A 98 -9.99 1.20 10.13
CA SER A 98 -11.45 1.39 10.10
C SER A 98 -12.07 0.98 8.76
N PHE A 99 -11.26 0.61 7.77
CA PHE A 99 -11.72 0.23 6.44
C PHE A 99 -11.19 -1.17 6.09
N PRO A 100 -12.01 -2.03 5.48
CA PRO A 100 -11.53 -3.30 4.97
C PRO A 100 -10.54 -3.07 3.82
N GLY A 101 -9.68 -4.06 3.59
CA GLY A 101 -8.74 -4.04 2.46
C GLY A 101 -9.42 -4.37 1.13
N ASN A 102 -8.64 -4.30 0.06
CA ASN A 102 -9.12 -4.52 -1.31
C ASN A 102 -9.74 -5.92 -1.48
N HIS A 103 -9.17 -6.98 -0.89
CA HIS A 103 -9.69 -8.33 -1.08
C HIS A 103 -11.08 -8.52 -0.46
N ALA A 104 -11.33 -7.94 0.72
CA ALA A 104 -12.66 -7.91 1.31
C ALA A 104 -13.65 -7.09 0.46
N LEU A 105 -13.24 -5.98 -0.15
CA LEU A 105 -14.09 -5.24 -1.08
C LEU A 105 -14.40 -6.02 -2.35
N GLY A 106 -13.42 -6.77 -2.89
CA GLY A 106 -13.62 -7.65 -4.03
C GLY A 106 -14.48 -8.87 -3.71
N ALA A 107 -14.39 -9.42 -2.50
CA ALA A 107 -15.27 -10.51 -2.04
C ALA A 107 -16.75 -10.07 -1.94
N VAL A 108 -17.00 -8.80 -1.61
CA VAL A 108 -18.36 -8.23 -1.64
C VAL A 108 -18.87 -7.97 -3.06
N ASP A 109 -17.96 -7.72 -4.00
CA ASP A 109 -18.23 -7.38 -5.42
C ASP A 109 -19.27 -6.27 -5.62
N ASP A 110 -19.15 -5.20 -4.83
CA ASP A 110 -19.98 -4.00 -4.92
C ASP A 110 -19.11 -2.77 -5.19
N VAL A 111 -19.10 -2.34 -6.45
CA VAL A 111 -18.33 -1.18 -6.90
C VAL A 111 -18.83 0.14 -6.33
N GLN A 112 -20.12 0.25 -5.95
CA GLN A 112 -20.62 1.46 -5.29
C GLN A 112 -20.11 1.52 -3.85
N LEU A 113 -20.12 0.39 -3.14
CA LEU A 113 -19.54 0.30 -1.81
C LEU A 113 -18.04 0.62 -1.83
N THR A 114 -17.30 0.06 -2.80
CA THR A 114 -15.87 0.34 -3.00
C THR A 114 -15.60 1.82 -3.20
N ARG A 115 -16.42 2.49 -4.03
CA ARG A 115 -16.33 3.94 -4.25
C ARG A 115 -16.61 4.73 -2.98
N GLN A 116 -17.60 4.34 -2.18
CA GLN A 116 -17.95 5.00 -0.93
C GLN A 116 -16.84 4.84 0.14
N VAL A 117 -16.26 3.64 0.24
CA VAL A 117 -15.11 3.36 1.12
C VAL A 117 -13.91 4.23 0.73
N ALA A 118 -13.55 4.24 -0.56
CA ALA A 118 -12.43 5.04 -1.05
C ALA A 118 -12.67 6.55 -0.88
N TYR A 119 -13.91 7.01 -1.04
CA TYR A 119 -14.28 8.41 -0.81
C TYR A 119 -14.14 8.80 0.67
N GLU A 120 -14.68 8.02 1.60
CA GLU A 120 -14.58 8.34 3.04
C GLU A 120 -13.12 8.25 3.53
N LEU A 121 -12.33 7.28 3.02
CA LEU A 121 -10.89 7.23 3.28
C LEU A 121 -10.18 8.49 2.75
N GLY A 122 -10.46 8.87 1.50
CA GLY A 122 -9.94 10.10 0.88
C GLY A 122 -10.32 11.36 1.65
N HIS A 123 -11.54 11.43 2.17
CA HIS A 123 -12.02 12.54 2.98
C HIS A 123 -11.23 12.66 4.29
N ARG A 124 -10.96 11.54 4.99
CA ARG A 124 -10.12 11.52 6.21
C ARG A 124 -8.67 11.92 5.91
N LEU A 125 -8.11 11.45 4.81
CA LEU A 125 -6.78 11.84 4.32
C LEU A 125 -6.71 13.35 4.06
N ARG A 126 -7.68 13.88 3.31
CA ARG A 126 -7.75 15.31 2.98
C ARG A 126 -7.90 16.19 4.22
N ALA A 127 -8.68 15.76 5.21
CA ALA A 127 -8.81 16.46 6.49
C ALA A 127 -7.47 16.57 7.25
N CYS A 128 -6.57 15.61 7.06
CA CYS A 128 -5.22 15.62 7.61
C CYS A 128 -4.21 16.36 6.71
N GLY A 129 -4.67 16.92 5.58
CA GLY A 129 -3.84 17.61 4.62
C GLY A 129 -3.01 16.70 3.72
N VAL A 130 -3.35 15.41 3.61
CA VAL A 130 -2.82 14.52 2.57
C VAL A 130 -3.55 14.81 1.26
N ASN A 131 -2.85 14.80 0.13
CA ASN A 131 -3.44 15.08 -1.19
C ASN A 131 -2.95 14.15 -2.32
N LEU A 132 -2.04 13.22 -2.03
CA LEU A 132 -1.66 12.11 -2.89
C LEU A 132 -1.70 10.82 -2.05
N ASN A 133 -2.32 9.77 -2.57
CA ASN A 133 -2.33 8.47 -1.91
C ASN A 133 -1.80 7.41 -2.88
N TRP A 134 -0.84 6.60 -2.43
CA TRP A 134 -0.26 5.49 -3.16
C TRP A 134 -1.19 4.27 -3.18
N ALA A 135 -2.43 4.48 -3.62
CA ALA A 135 -3.50 3.50 -3.69
C ALA A 135 -4.47 3.82 -4.86
N PRO A 136 -5.20 2.83 -5.38
CA PRO A 136 -5.25 1.42 -4.94
C PRO A 136 -4.15 0.54 -5.58
N SER A 137 -3.94 -0.65 -5.01
CA SER A 137 -3.34 -1.75 -5.78
C SER A 137 -4.33 -2.22 -6.86
N ALA A 138 -3.81 -2.37 -8.06
CA ALA A 138 -4.44 -2.89 -9.27
C ALA A 138 -3.80 -4.21 -9.70
N ASP A 139 -3.00 -4.82 -8.82
CA ASP A 139 -2.35 -6.09 -9.07
C ASP A 139 -3.42 -7.20 -9.09
N VAL A 140 -3.40 -8.06 -10.10
CA VAL A 140 -4.26 -9.26 -10.16
C VAL A 140 -3.58 -10.39 -9.42
N ASN A 141 -4.06 -10.76 -8.23
CA ASN A 141 -3.43 -11.80 -7.39
C ASN A 141 -3.72 -13.22 -7.91
N SER A 142 -3.24 -13.49 -9.12
CA SER A 142 -3.40 -14.75 -9.84
C SER A 142 -2.57 -15.89 -9.26
N ASN A 143 -1.49 -15.55 -8.53
CA ASN A 143 -0.74 -16.52 -7.74
C ASN A 143 -1.21 -16.47 -6.26
N PRO A 144 -1.91 -17.48 -5.74
CA PRO A 144 -2.35 -17.49 -4.36
C PRO A 144 -1.19 -17.54 -3.36
N ALA A 145 0.00 -18.00 -3.77
CA ALA A 145 1.19 -18.03 -2.92
C ALA A 145 1.92 -16.68 -2.85
N ASN A 146 1.41 -15.64 -3.51
CA ASN A 146 2.04 -14.32 -3.56
C ASN A 146 2.23 -13.74 -2.14
N PRO A 147 3.48 -13.48 -1.73
CA PRO A 147 3.76 -13.05 -0.36
C PRO A 147 3.51 -11.58 -0.08
N VAL A 148 3.42 -10.76 -1.14
CA VAL A 148 3.47 -9.30 -1.04
C VAL A 148 2.14 -8.63 -1.35
N ILE A 149 1.36 -9.16 -2.31
CA ILE A 149 0.06 -8.62 -2.70
C ILE A 149 -1.05 -9.25 -1.87
N GLY A 150 -1.40 -10.52 -2.10
CA GLY A 150 -2.42 -11.24 -1.33
C GLY A 150 -3.70 -10.41 -1.17
N VAL A 151 -4.07 -10.12 0.08
CA VAL A 151 -5.28 -9.35 0.42
C VAL A 151 -5.26 -7.87 -0.01
N ARG A 152 -4.13 -7.36 -0.49
CA ARG A 152 -4.00 -6.01 -1.09
C ARG A 152 -4.56 -5.95 -2.50
N SER A 153 -4.76 -7.07 -3.17
CA SER A 153 -5.52 -7.12 -4.43
C SER A 153 -7.01 -7.24 -4.16
N PHE A 154 -7.84 -6.74 -5.09
CA PHE A 154 -9.27 -7.03 -5.07
C PHE A 154 -9.57 -8.52 -5.36
N GLY A 155 -8.67 -9.26 -6.01
CA GLY A 155 -8.86 -10.68 -6.27
C GLY A 155 -7.96 -11.25 -7.36
N ALA A 156 -8.30 -12.46 -7.82
CA ALA A 156 -7.53 -13.17 -8.85
C ALA A 156 -8.10 -13.00 -10.27
N ASP A 157 -9.32 -12.44 -10.41
CA ASP A 157 -9.99 -12.19 -11.68
C ASP A 157 -9.67 -10.77 -12.20
N PRO A 158 -9.08 -10.62 -13.40
CA PRO A 158 -8.78 -9.31 -13.99
C PRO A 158 -9.97 -8.36 -14.13
N GLU A 159 -11.16 -8.87 -14.48
CA GLU A 159 -12.35 -8.05 -14.66
C GLU A 159 -12.89 -7.54 -13.32
N LEU A 160 -12.79 -8.37 -12.27
CA LEU A 160 -13.10 -7.97 -10.89
C LEU A 160 -12.14 -6.88 -10.42
N VAL A 161 -10.84 -7.12 -10.56
CA VAL A 161 -9.84 -6.14 -10.14
C VAL A 161 -10.02 -4.83 -10.91
N ALA A 162 -10.26 -4.89 -12.22
CA ALA A 162 -10.45 -3.70 -13.04
C ALA A 162 -11.62 -2.81 -12.62
N ARG A 163 -12.81 -3.39 -12.41
CA ARG A 163 -14.00 -2.61 -12.01
C ARG A 163 -13.86 -2.00 -10.61
N HIS A 164 -13.22 -2.72 -9.68
CA HIS A 164 -12.96 -2.22 -8.33
C HIS A 164 -11.86 -1.16 -8.30
N THR A 165 -10.76 -1.34 -9.05
CA THR A 165 -9.70 -0.32 -9.20
C THR A 165 -10.29 0.99 -9.71
N ALA A 166 -11.09 0.96 -10.78
CA ALA A 166 -11.76 2.15 -11.32
C ALA A 166 -12.68 2.82 -10.29
N ALA A 167 -13.45 2.03 -9.53
CA ALA A 167 -14.34 2.53 -8.49
C ALA A 167 -13.58 3.22 -7.33
N TYR A 168 -12.48 2.61 -6.89
CA TYR A 168 -11.62 3.15 -5.84
C TYR A 168 -10.94 4.45 -6.29
N VAL A 169 -10.35 4.47 -7.49
CA VAL A 169 -9.76 5.68 -8.10
C VAL A 169 -10.79 6.81 -8.14
N THR A 170 -12.01 6.52 -8.59
CA THR A 170 -13.08 7.52 -8.65
C THR A 170 -13.39 8.07 -7.25
N GLY A 171 -13.64 7.19 -6.27
CA GLY A 171 -14.01 7.61 -4.91
C GLY A 171 -12.95 8.47 -4.23
N LEU A 172 -11.69 8.03 -4.29
CA LEU A 172 -10.55 8.74 -3.70
C LEU A 172 -10.36 10.14 -4.33
N GLN A 173 -10.45 10.23 -5.66
CA GLN A 173 -10.28 11.48 -6.39
C GLN A 173 -11.46 12.44 -6.22
N THR A 174 -12.69 11.95 -6.06
CA THR A 174 -13.85 12.79 -5.69
C THR A 174 -13.60 13.51 -4.36
N ALA A 175 -12.92 12.85 -3.40
CA ALA A 175 -12.52 13.47 -2.13
C ALA A 175 -11.36 14.49 -2.25
N GLY A 176 -10.85 14.73 -3.46
CA GLY A 176 -9.74 15.67 -3.72
C GLY A 176 -8.35 15.11 -3.39
N VAL A 177 -8.21 13.78 -3.30
CA VAL A 177 -6.93 13.09 -3.11
C VAL A 177 -6.55 12.39 -4.41
N ALA A 178 -5.35 12.64 -4.92
CA ALA A 178 -4.87 11.98 -6.13
C ALA A 178 -4.68 10.48 -5.89
N ALA A 179 -5.33 9.64 -6.69
CA ALA A 179 -5.08 8.20 -6.69
C ALA A 179 -3.78 7.90 -7.44
N CYS A 180 -3.07 6.87 -6.97
CA CYS A 180 -1.87 6.36 -7.59
C CYS A 180 -2.00 4.84 -7.70
N THR A 181 -2.33 4.39 -8.91
CA THR A 181 -2.59 2.98 -9.20
C THR A 181 -1.28 2.19 -9.26
N LYS A 182 -1.18 1.05 -8.58
CA LYS A 182 0.08 0.30 -8.43
C LYS A 182 -0.09 -1.23 -8.47
N HIS A 183 0.92 -2.02 -8.78
CA HIS A 183 2.28 -1.65 -9.15
C HIS A 183 2.50 -2.03 -10.62
N PHE A 184 2.58 -1.04 -11.51
CA PHE A 184 2.62 -1.25 -12.95
C PHE A 184 3.89 -2.00 -13.39
N PRO A 185 3.80 -3.01 -14.29
CA PRO A 185 2.61 -3.43 -15.02
C PRO A 185 1.79 -4.54 -14.34
N GLY A 186 2.11 -4.94 -13.10
CA GLY A 186 1.35 -5.92 -12.32
C GLY A 186 2.27 -6.84 -11.51
N HIS A 187 2.10 -6.84 -10.18
CA HIS A 187 2.94 -7.59 -9.22
C HIS A 187 2.21 -8.80 -8.60
N GLY A 188 1.11 -9.23 -9.21
CA GLY A 188 0.23 -10.24 -8.66
C GLY A 188 0.63 -11.69 -8.94
N ASP A 189 1.47 -11.94 -9.94
CA ASP A 189 1.98 -13.27 -10.31
C ASP A 189 3.46 -13.46 -9.92
N THR A 190 3.76 -13.27 -8.64
CA THR A 190 5.10 -13.53 -8.08
C THR A 190 5.01 -14.43 -6.85
N SER A 191 6.07 -15.21 -6.63
CA SER A 191 6.33 -15.91 -5.36
C SER A 191 7.52 -15.29 -4.59
N VAL A 192 8.15 -14.25 -5.15
CA VAL A 192 9.30 -13.54 -4.59
C VAL A 192 8.90 -12.11 -4.21
N ASP A 193 9.26 -11.71 -3.01
CA ASP A 193 9.05 -10.35 -2.52
C ASP A 193 10.16 -9.40 -3.01
N SER A 194 9.77 -8.30 -3.68
CA SER A 194 10.67 -7.25 -4.19
C SER A 194 11.45 -6.52 -3.09
N HIS A 195 11.02 -6.61 -1.83
CA HIS A 195 11.78 -6.10 -0.70
C HIS A 195 13.08 -6.89 -0.44
N HIS A 196 13.17 -8.15 -0.90
CA HIS A 196 14.28 -9.06 -0.61
C HIS A 196 15.14 -9.40 -1.83
N ALA A 197 14.53 -9.52 -3.01
CA ALA A 197 15.22 -9.86 -4.26
C ALA A 197 14.45 -9.27 -5.44
N LEU A 198 15.05 -9.23 -6.62
CA LEU A 198 14.34 -8.83 -7.84
C LEU A 198 13.37 -9.95 -8.27
N PRO A 199 12.04 -9.74 -8.22
CA PRO A 199 11.09 -10.73 -8.68
C PRO A 199 11.11 -10.80 -10.21
N ARG A 200 10.98 -12.01 -10.74
CA ARG A 200 10.89 -12.27 -12.17
C ARG A 200 9.55 -12.93 -12.46
N ILE A 201 8.81 -12.38 -13.41
CA ILE A 201 7.53 -12.93 -13.87
C ILE A 201 7.74 -13.44 -15.31
N ASP A 202 7.74 -14.77 -15.48
CA ASP A 202 7.96 -15.44 -16.77
C ASP A 202 6.66 -15.57 -17.60
N ALA A 203 5.73 -14.63 -17.44
CA ALA A 203 4.50 -14.58 -18.22
C ALA A 203 4.78 -14.14 -19.67
N SER A 204 4.05 -14.72 -20.62
CA SER A 204 4.08 -14.28 -22.03
C SER A 204 3.54 -12.85 -22.16
N ARG A 205 3.96 -12.12 -23.21
CA ARG A 205 3.48 -10.75 -23.44
C ARG A 205 1.95 -10.70 -23.53
N SER A 206 1.30 -11.66 -24.20
CA SER A 206 -0.17 -11.69 -24.29
C SER A 206 -0.83 -11.84 -22.91
N VAL A 207 -0.31 -12.71 -22.04
CA VAL A 207 -0.80 -12.84 -20.66
C VAL A 207 -0.68 -11.50 -19.93
N VAL A 208 0.49 -10.85 -20.00
CA VAL A 208 0.71 -9.53 -19.38
C VAL A 208 -0.29 -8.50 -19.90
N LEU A 209 -0.47 -8.45 -21.22
CA LEU A 209 -1.39 -7.50 -21.84
C LEU A 209 -2.85 -7.79 -21.48
N ASP A 210 -3.27 -9.05 -21.36
CA ASP A 210 -4.68 -9.40 -21.17
C ASP A 210 -5.08 -9.43 -19.69
N ARG A 211 -4.22 -10.00 -18.83
CA ARG A 211 -4.49 -10.24 -17.40
C ARG A 211 -3.98 -9.08 -16.55
N GLU A 212 -2.67 -8.82 -16.56
CA GLU A 212 -2.04 -7.84 -15.69
C GLU A 212 -2.46 -6.39 -16.00
N LEU A 213 -2.57 -6.03 -17.28
CA LEU A 213 -2.88 -4.66 -17.69
C LEU A 213 -4.37 -4.30 -17.66
N ALA A 214 -5.28 -5.27 -17.53
CA ALA A 214 -6.72 -4.99 -17.54
C ALA A 214 -7.12 -3.96 -16.45
N PRO A 215 -6.66 -4.07 -15.19
CA PRO A 215 -6.95 -3.06 -14.18
C PRO A 215 -6.29 -1.70 -14.42
N PHE A 216 -5.10 -1.66 -15.03
CA PHE A 216 -4.43 -0.39 -15.36
C PHE A 216 -5.16 0.36 -16.47
N ARG A 217 -5.70 -0.34 -17.48
CA ARG A 217 -6.58 0.28 -18.49
C ARG A 217 -7.81 0.90 -17.85
N ALA A 218 -8.49 0.16 -16.98
CA ALA A 218 -9.66 0.66 -16.25
C ALA A 218 -9.33 1.85 -15.34
N ALA A 219 -8.14 1.86 -14.71
CA ALA A 219 -7.68 2.99 -13.91
C ALA A 219 -7.39 4.25 -14.75
N ILE A 220 -6.79 4.08 -15.94
CA ILE A 220 -6.54 5.18 -16.89
C ILE A 220 -7.87 5.74 -17.39
N ASP A 221 -8.82 4.88 -17.76
CA ASP A 221 -10.16 5.29 -18.19
C ASP A 221 -10.94 6.00 -17.08
N ALA A 222 -10.74 5.59 -15.82
CA ALA A 222 -11.28 6.28 -14.63
C ALA A 222 -10.53 7.58 -14.28
N GLY A 223 -9.45 7.91 -15.00
CA GLY A 223 -8.68 9.13 -14.85
C GLY A 223 -7.75 9.14 -13.63
N THR A 224 -7.12 8.01 -13.31
CA THR A 224 -6.07 7.94 -12.26
C THR A 224 -5.02 9.03 -12.48
N ARG A 225 -4.67 9.76 -11.42
CA ARG A 225 -3.72 10.89 -11.51
C ARG A 225 -2.27 10.47 -11.47
N ALA A 226 -1.98 9.34 -10.83
CA ALA A 226 -0.66 8.75 -10.77
C ALA A 226 -0.71 7.24 -11.06
N VAL A 227 0.42 6.69 -11.52
CA VAL A 227 0.70 5.26 -11.65
C VAL A 227 2.07 4.99 -11.05
N MET A 228 2.17 4.02 -10.15
CA MET A 228 3.43 3.59 -9.54
C MET A 228 3.99 2.37 -10.25
N SER A 229 5.26 2.40 -10.65
CA SER A 229 5.94 1.26 -11.29
C SER A 229 6.44 0.22 -10.30
N ALA A 230 6.45 -1.05 -10.68
CA ALA A 230 6.96 -2.16 -9.88
C ALA A 230 8.44 -2.44 -10.16
N HIS A 231 9.21 -2.81 -9.13
CA HIS A 231 10.58 -3.30 -9.28
C HIS A 231 10.60 -4.80 -9.64
N ILE A 232 10.02 -5.15 -10.78
CA ILE A 232 9.89 -6.54 -11.26
C ILE A 232 10.47 -6.67 -12.67
N LEU A 233 11.14 -7.80 -12.94
CA LEU A 233 11.62 -8.15 -14.27
C LEU A 233 10.55 -8.97 -15.01
N ILE A 234 10.11 -8.49 -16.15
CA ILE A 234 9.15 -9.19 -17.02
C ILE A 234 9.83 -9.36 -18.38
N PRO A 235 10.48 -10.51 -18.64
CA PRO A 235 11.34 -10.71 -19.80
C PRO A 235 10.62 -10.59 -21.14
N SER A 236 9.31 -10.83 -21.15
CA SER A 236 8.46 -10.68 -22.33
C SER A 236 8.16 -9.21 -22.68
N LEU A 237 8.44 -8.28 -21.77
CA LEU A 237 8.40 -6.83 -22.02
C LEU A 237 9.81 -6.25 -22.15
N ASP A 238 10.71 -6.59 -21.23
CA ASP A 238 12.12 -6.18 -21.23
C ASP A 238 12.97 -7.27 -20.53
N PRO A 239 13.88 -7.94 -21.27
CA PRO A 239 14.70 -9.02 -20.71
C PRO A 239 15.81 -8.53 -19.76
N ASP A 240 16.18 -7.25 -19.82
CA ASP A 240 17.40 -6.74 -19.21
C ASP A 240 17.13 -5.85 -17.99
N ARG A 241 15.93 -5.26 -17.88
CA ARG A 241 15.64 -4.25 -16.86
C ARG A 241 14.31 -4.49 -16.14
N PRO A 242 14.24 -4.21 -14.83
CA PRO A 242 12.97 -4.16 -14.13
C PRO A 242 12.08 -3.05 -14.71
N ALA A 243 10.76 -3.20 -14.60
CA ALA A 243 9.77 -2.27 -15.14
C ALA A 243 10.05 -0.80 -14.75
N THR A 244 10.43 -0.53 -13.50
CA THR A 244 10.81 0.82 -13.03
C THR A 244 11.97 1.46 -13.81
N LEU A 245 12.86 0.67 -14.41
CA LEU A 245 14.04 1.16 -15.15
C LEU A 245 13.93 0.91 -16.66
N SER A 246 12.78 0.47 -17.14
CA SER A 246 12.58 0.01 -18.53
C SER A 246 11.84 1.06 -19.36
N HIS A 247 12.50 1.61 -20.38
CA HIS A 247 11.87 2.49 -21.36
C HIS A 247 10.76 1.77 -22.16
N PRO A 248 10.95 0.51 -22.62
CA PRO A 248 9.87 -0.26 -23.22
C PRO A 248 8.59 -0.33 -22.37
N VAL A 249 8.75 -0.39 -21.04
CA VAL A 249 7.60 -0.51 -20.12
C VAL A 249 6.99 0.85 -19.77
N LEU A 250 7.78 1.82 -19.30
CA LEU A 250 7.24 3.10 -18.83
C LEU A 250 6.89 4.07 -19.96
N THR A 251 7.66 4.06 -21.04
CA THR A 251 7.45 4.99 -22.16
C THR A 251 6.69 4.32 -23.30
N ASP A 252 7.22 3.23 -23.88
CA ASP A 252 6.59 2.68 -25.08
C ASP A 252 5.22 2.06 -24.78
N LEU A 253 5.11 1.27 -23.70
CA LEU A 253 3.86 0.65 -23.29
C LEU A 253 2.93 1.61 -22.52
N LEU A 254 3.35 2.16 -21.38
CA LEU A 254 2.45 2.96 -20.53
C LEU A 254 2.10 4.32 -21.16
N ARG A 255 3.09 5.09 -21.63
CA ARG A 255 2.83 6.39 -22.27
C ARG A 255 2.33 6.24 -23.71
N GLY A 256 2.93 5.33 -24.47
CA GLY A 256 2.63 5.11 -25.89
C GLY A 256 1.36 4.29 -26.09
N GLU A 257 1.43 2.97 -25.91
CA GLU A 257 0.33 2.05 -26.21
C GLU A 257 -0.93 2.31 -25.35
N LEU A 258 -0.76 2.59 -24.05
CA LEU A 258 -1.88 2.87 -23.13
C LEU A 258 -2.29 4.35 -23.07
N GLY A 259 -1.52 5.26 -23.70
CA GLY A 259 -1.86 6.68 -23.77
C GLY A 259 -1.88 7.41 -22.42
N TYR A 260 -1.23 6.88 -21.39
CA TYR A 260 -1.28 7.48 -20.06
C TYR A 260 -0.54 8.83 -20.02
N THR A 261 -1.21 9.88 -19.54
CA THR A 261 -0.66 11.26 -19.50
C THR A 261 -0.43 11.81 -18.09
N GLY A 262 -0.87 11.10 -17.05
CA GLY A 262 -0.69 11.50 -15.63
C GLY A 262 0.74 11.30 -15.12
N LEU A 263 0.95 11.39 -13.81
CA LEU A 263 2.27 11.22 -13.18
C LEU A 263 2.68 9.73 -13.17
N ILE A 264 3.91 9.41 -13.56
CA ILE A 264 4.53 8.10 -13.28
C ILE A 264 5.47 8.26 -12.09
N VAL A 265 5.28 7.47 -11.04
CA VAL A 265 6.14 7.46 -9.86
C VAL A 265 6.80 6.09 -9.71
N THR A 266 8.02 6.04 -9.20
CA THR A 266 8.66 4.75 -8.89
C THR A 266 8.05 4.14 -7.62
N ASP A 267 8.10 2.83 -7.45
CA ASP A 267 8.06 2.23 -6.10
C ASP A 267 9.34 2.62 -5.32
N GLY A 268 9.40 2.32 -4.02
CA GLY A 268 10.47 2.74 -3.12
C GLY A 268 11.85 2.36 -3.64
N MET A 269 12.69 3.35 -4.00
CA MET A 269 13.99 3.10 -4.65
C MET A 269 15.01 2.42 -3.74
N GLU A 270 14.75 2.38 -2.44
CA GLU A 270 15.58 1.76 -1.41
C GLU A 270 15.41 0.24 -1.35
N MET A 271 14.37 -0.29 -2.00
CA MET A 271 14.10 -1.72 -2.06
C MET A 271 15.27 -2.45 -2.72
N GLN A 272 15.59 -3.64 -2.22
CA GLN A 272 16.78 -4.41 -2.64
C GLN A 272 16.80 -4.71 -4.14
N ALA A 273 15.63 -4.89 -4.77
CA ALA A 273 15.49 -5.09 -6.21
C ALA A 273 16.17 -3.98 -7.05
N ILE A 274 16.24 -2.75 -6.55
CA ILE A 274 16.94 -1.63 -7.20
C ILE A 274 18.25 -1.30 -6.47
N ALA A 275 18.18 -1.03 -5.17
CA ALA A 275 19.32 -0.55 -4.40
C ALA A 275 20.51 -1.53 -4.40
N GLY A 276 20.23 -2.84 -4.38
CA GLY A 276 21.28 -3.87 -4.36
C GLY A 276 22.01 -4.06 -5.69
N THR A 277 21.37 -3.73 -6.82
CA THR A 277 21.94 -3.97 -8.16
C THR A 277 22.45 -2.69 -8.81
N TYR A 278 21.70 -1.59 -8.69
CA TYR A 278 22.02 -0.33 -9.37
C TYR A 278 22.50 0.76 -8.40
N GLY A 279 22.12 0.68 -7.12
CA GLY A 279 22.24 1.80 -6.19
C GLY A 279 21.15 2.86 -6.42
N ILE A 280 20.82 3.62 -5.38
CA ILE A 280 19.67 4.53 -5.40
C ILE A 280 19.86 5.73 -6.33
N GLU A 281 21.07 6.30 -6.41
CA GLU A 281 21.36 7.45 -7.28
C GLU A 281 21.27 7.06 -8.74
N ARG A 282 21.98 6.00 -9.13
CA ARG A 282 21.99 5.50 -10.50
C ARG A 282 20.62 4.98 -10.91
N GLY A 283 19.94 4.26 -10.02
CA GLY A 283 18.58 3.80 -10.23
C GLY A 283 17.62 4.97 -10.50
N SER A 284 17.75 6.07 -9.75
CA SER A 284 16.89 7.25 -9.93
C SER A 284 17.11 7.92 -11.28
N VAL A 285 18.36 8.08 -11.71
CA VAL A 285 18.69 8.59 -13.05
C VAL A 285 18.09 7.70 -14.13
N LEU A 286 18.27 6.38 -14.02
CA LEU A 286 17.74 5.40 -14.97
C LEU A 286 16.21 5.41 -15.01
N ALA A 287 15.54 5.55 -13.87
CA ALA A 287 14.08 5.61 -13.80
C ALA A 287 13.52 6.86 -14.50
N ILE A 288 14.12 8.05 -14.24
CA ILE A 288 13.71 9.27 -14.95
C ILE A 288 13.95 9.14 -16.46
N ALA A 289 15.11 8.60 -16.85
CA ALA A 289 15.44 8.35 -18.25
C ALA A 289 14.48 7.34 -18.92
N ALA A 290 13.99 6.35 -18.18
CA ALA A 290 13.04 5.35 -18.67
C ALA A 290 11.61 5.90 -18.85
N GLY A 291 11.24 6.96 -18.14
CA GLY A 291 9.93 7.59 -18.25
C GLY A 291 9.23 7.89 -16.92
N ALA A 292 9.82 7.56 -15.77
CA ALA A 292 9.30 7.96 -14.47
C ALA A 292 9.43 9.48 -14.27
N ASP A 293 8.46 10.11 -13.61
CA ASP A 293 8.42 11.56 -13.38
C ASP A 293 8.70 11.94 -11.92
N ALA A 294 8.49 11.00 -11.01
CA ALA A 294 8.71 11.16 -9.58
C ALA A 294 9.43 9.95 -9.00
N ILE A 295 10.32 10.20 -8.03
CA ILE A 295 11.12 9.20 -7.34
C ILE A 295 10.61 9.04 -5.91
N CYS A 296 10.05 7.87 -5.61
CA CYS A 296 9.68 7.49 -4.25
C CYS A 296 10.91 7.03 -3.47
N VAL A 297 11.21 7.72 -2.37
CA VAL A 297 12.29 7.41 -1.42
C VAL A 297 11.79 7.82 -0.05
N GLY A 298 12.11 7.11 1.03
CA GLY A 298 11.54 7.42 2.33
C GLY A 298 11.13 6.23 3.18
N GLY A 299 11.06 5.02 2.63
CA GLY A 299 10.69 3.84 3.41
C GLY A 299 11.68 3.59 4.54
N GLY A 300 12.97 3.68 4.22
CA GLY A 300 14.10 3.58 5.16
C GLY A 300 15.02 4.81 5.22
N LEU A 301 15.27 5.51 4.09
CA LEU A 301 16.16 6.68 4.06
C LEU A 301 15.34 7.95 4.20
N ALA A 302 15.62 8.76 5.21
CA ALA A 302 14.72 9.80 5.67
C ALA A 302 15.45 11.09 6.09
N ASP A 303 16.60 11.37 5.46
CA ASP A 303 17.52 12.44 5.82
C ASP A 303 17.85 13.38 4.64
N ASP A 304 18.38 14.56 4.98
CA ASP A 304 18.75 15.61 4.04
C ASP A 304 19.90 15.21 3.09
N GLU A 305 20.82 14.35 3.54
CA GLU A 305 21.96 13.92 2.72
C GLU A 305 21.49 13.06 1.56
N THR A 306 20.55 12.14 1.81
CA THR A 306 19.92 11.33 0.76
C THR A 306 19.28 12.21 -0.31
N VAL A 307 18.50 13.23 0.08
CA VAL A 307 17.88 14.16 -0.88
C VAL A 307 18.92 14.92 -1.69
N ARG A 308 19.98 15.42 -1.04
CA ARG A 308 21.08 16.11 -1.73
C ARG A 308 21.82 15.20 -2.71
N ARG A 309 22.12 13.96 -2.34
CA ARG A 309 22.79 12.98 -3.21
C ARG A 309 21.97 12.65 -4.45
N LEU A 310 20.67 12.39 -4.29
CA LEU A 310 19.77 12.12 -5.42
C LEU A 310 19.66 13.32 -6.36
N ARG A 311 19.48 14.53 -5.81
CA ARG A 311 19.48 15.77 -6.58
C ARG A 311 20.79 15.93 -7.36
N ASP A 312 21.93 15.76 -6.70
CA ASP A 312 23.24 15.96 -7.32
C ASP A 312 23.52 14.92 -8.41
N ALA A 313 23.04 13.68 -8.23
CA ALA A 313 23.11 12.62 -9.24
C ALA A 313 22.31 12.99 -10.51
N LEU A 314 21.09 13.48 -10.36
CA LEU A 314 20.26 13.95 -11.49
C LEU A 314 20.92 15.13 -12.22
N ILE A 315 21.40 16.14 -11.47
CA ILE A 315 22.11 17.29 -12.03
C ILE A 315 23.36 16.84 -12.80
N ASN A 316 24.13 15.92 -12.22
CA ASN A 316 25.34 15.41 -12.85
C ASN A 316 25.01 14.65 -14.14
N ALA A 317 24.01 13.77 -14.12
CA ALA A 317 23.56 13.02 -15.29
C ALA A 317 23.14 13.94 -16.44
N VAL A 318 22.48 15.06 -16.15
CA VAL A 318 22.16 16.08 -17.16
C VAL A 318 23.43 16.73 -17.71
N ARG A 319 24.34 17.16 -16.84
CA ARG A 319 25.58 17.83 -17.25
C ARG A 319 26.51 16.94 -18.06
N THR A 320 26.51 15.62 -17.82
CA THR A 320 27.31 14.65 -18.57
C THR A 320 26.61 14.14 -19.83
N GLY A 321 25.36 14.56 -20.08
CA GLY A 321 24.57 14.13 -21.24
C GLY A 321 23.98 12.73 -21.13
N GLU A 322 24.00 12.12 -19.94
CA GLU A 322 23.38 10.83 -19.68
C GLU A 322 21.84 10.93 -19.62
N LEU A 323 21.35 12.03 -19.03
CA LEU A 323 19.93 12.34 -18.95
C LEU A 323 19.67 13.62 -19.75
N PRO A 324 18.81 13.60 -20.79
CA PRO A 324 18.43 14.83 -21.48
C PRO A 324 17.79 15.84 -20.50
N GLU A 325 18.22 17.09 -20.52
CA GLU A 325 17.67 18.15 -19.65
C GLU A 325 16.15 18.30 -19.83
N GLU A 326 15.69 18.24 -21.09
CA GLU A 326 14.27 18.28 -21.45
C GLU A 326 13.46 17.17 -20.78
N ARG A 327 14.05 15.98 -20.59
CA ARG A 327 13.36 14.85 -19.93
C ARG A 327 13.16 15.12 -18.44
N LEU A 328 14.14 15.72 -17.77
CA LEU A 328 14.02 16.10 -16.37
C LEU A 328 13.01 17.25 -16.19
N ALA A 329 13.03 18.25 -17.07
CA ALA A 329 12.06 19.35 -17.05
C ALA A 329 10.62 18.86 -17.27
N ASP A 330 10.44 17.93 -18.22
CA ASP A 330 9.18 17.28 -18.54
C ASP A 330 8.63 16.43 -17.37
N ALA A 331 9.51 15.70 -16.67
CA ALA A 331 9.18 15.02 -15.42
C ALA A 331 8.72 16.01 -14.32
N ALA A 332 9.51 17.06 -14.09
CA ALA A 332 9.20 18.08 -13.09
C ALA A 332 7.87 18.80 -13.38
N GLU A 333 7.53 19.04 -14.65
CA GLU A 333 6.26 19.67 -15.02
C GLU A 333 5.05 18.77 -14.77
N ARG A 334 5.18 17.44 -14.90
CA ARG A 334 4.10 16.52 -14.50
C ARG A 334 3.85 16.51 -13.00
N VAL A 335 4.91 16.59 -12.19
CA VAL A 335 4.78 16.76 -10.74
C VAL A 335 4.02 18.06 -10.42
N ARG A 336 4.41 19.19 -11.04
CA ARG A 336 3.72 20.48 -10.85
C ARG A 336 2.28 20.46 -11.35
N THR A 337 1.99 19.74 -12.43
CA THR A 337 0.63 19.54 -12.93
C THR A 337 -0.23 18.83 -11.88
N LEU A 338 0.31 17.80 -11.23
CA LEU A 338 -0.38 17.14 -10.13
C LEU A 338 -0.57 18.07 -8.92
N SER A 339 0.46 18.82 -8.51
CA SER A 339 0.36 19.82 -7.44
C SER A 339 -0.80 20.79 -7.69
N ARG A 340 -0.88 21.37 -8.89
CA ARG A 340 -1.97 22.28 -9.29
C ARG A 340 -3.34 21.61 -9.26
N TRP A 341 -3.43 20.34 -9.69
CA TRP A 341 -4.69 19.59 -9.60
C TRP A 341 -5.15 19.41 -8.15
N THR A 342 -4.23 19.07 -7.23
CA THR A 342 -4.55 18.85 -5.80
C THR A 342 -4.85 20.12 -5.01
N ALA A 343 -4.53 21.29 -5.56
CA ALA A 343 -4.86 22.59 -4.98
C ALA A 343 -6.32 23.00 -5.22
N ALA A 344 -7.00 22.37 -6.19
CA ALA A 344 -8.41 22.61 -6.45
C ALA A 344 -9.29 22.13 -5.26
N PRO A 345 -10.44 22.78 -5.00
CA PRO A 345 -11.37 22.30 -3.99
C PRO A 345 -11.94 20.92 -4.38
N PRO A 346 -12.19 20.04 -3.39
CA PRO A 346 -12.79 18.74 -3.65
C PRO A 346 -14.22 18.89 -4.19
N GLN A 347 -14.71 17.85 -4.85
CA GLN A 347 -16.09 17.79 -5.30
C GLN A 347 -16.99 17.31 -4.15
N GLU A 348 -18.16 17.91 -4.02
CA GLU A 348 -19.20 17.38 -3.13
C GLU A 348 -19.70 16.03 -3.69
N PRO A 349 -19.87 15.00 -2.84
CA PRO A 349 -20.37 13.71 -3.30
C PRO A 349 -21.84 13.85 -3.70
N SER A 350 -22.26 13.08 -4.70
CA SER A 350 -23.67 13.05 -5.13
C SER A 350 -24.61 12.38 -4.13
N ALA A 351 -24.06 11.67 -3.13
CA ALA A 351 -24.79 10.95 -2.10
C ALA A 351 -24.29 11.31 -0.69
N PRO A 352 -25.13 11.12 0.36
CA PRO A 352 -24.74 11.37 1.74
C PRO A 352 -23.52 10.53 2.14
N ARG A 353 -22.63 11.12 2.96
CA ARG A 353 -21.47 10.43 3.51
C ARG A 353 -21.91 9.35 4.50
N LEU A 354 -21.32 8.16 4.38
CA LEU A 354 -21.52 7.04 5.29
C LEU A 354 -20.26 6.87 6.16
N THR A 355 -20.27 7.43 7.37
CA THR A 355 -19.10 7.43 8.26
C THR A 355 -18.67 6.04 8.72
N ASP A 356 -19.62 5.10 8.78
CA ASP A 356 -19.42 3.71 9.22
C ASP A 356 -19.32 2.74 8.03
N VAL A 357 -19.10 3.25 6.81
CA VAL A 357 -19.06 2.44 5.58
C VAL A 357 -18.01 1.33 5.64
N GLY A 358 -16.90 1.54 6.34
CA GLY A 358 -15.87 0.53 6.51
C GLY A 358 -16.36 -0.69 7.29
N LEU A 359 -17.04 -0.49 8.43
CA LEU A 359 -17.63 -1.59 9.19
C LEU A 359 -18.79 -2.25 8.43
N LEU A 360 -19.61 -1.47 7.73
CA LEU A 360 -20.66 -2.00 6.85
C LEU A 360 -20.06 -2.94 5.78
N ALA A 361 -18.96 -2.53 5.15
CA ALA A 361 -18.27 -3.32 4.15
C ALA A 361 -17.65 -4.59 4.75
N ALA A 362 -17.01 -4.50 5.91
CA ALA A 362 -16.45 -5.65 6.60
C ALA A 362 -17.52 -6.69 6.99
N ARG A 363 -18.68 -6.26 7.49
CA ARG A 363 -19.84 -7.13 7.79
C ARG A 363 -20.40 -7.82 6.56
N ARG A 364 -20.39 -7.16 5.40
CA ARG A 364 -20.79 -7.77 4.12
C ARG A 364 -19.73 -8.74 3.58
N ALA A 365 -18.46 -8.52 3.89
CA ALA A 365 -17.33 -9.28 3.38
C ALA A 365 -17.05 -10.59 4.14
N VAL A 366 -17.47 -10.69 5.40
CA VAL A 366 -17.22 -11.89 6.20
C VAL A 366 -18.10 -13.05 5.70
N GLU A 367 -17.45 -14.14 5.31
CA GLU A 367 -18.12 -15.38 4.91
C GLU A 367 -18.07 -16.37 6.08
N ALA A 368 -19.24 -16.81 6.56
CA ALA A 368 -19.35 -17.84 7.59
C ALA A 368 -19.76 -19.18 6.96
N THR A 369 -18.90 -20.19 7.11
CA THR A 369 -19.18 -21.57 6.69
C THR A 369 -19.30 -22.47 7.92
N TYR A 370 -20.28 -23.38 7.89
CA TYR A 370 -20.51 -24.37 8.94
C TYR A 370 -20.39 -25.79 8.35
N PRO A 371 -19.20 -26.42 8.40
CA PRO A 371 -18.97 -27.74 7.81
C PRO A 371 -19.88 -28.81 8.41
N ALA A 372 -20.57 -29.59 7.56
CA ALA A 372 -21.58 -30.56 7.99
C ALA A 372 -21.01 -31.69 8.89
N ASP A 373 -19.75 -32.06 8.69
CA ASP A 373 -19.07 -33.11 9.46
C ASP A 373 -18.35 -32.59 10.72
N SER A 374 -18.58 -31.32 11.11
CA SER A 374 -17.98 -30.69 12.29
C SER A 374 -18.98 -30.53 13.44
N ALA A 375 -18.48 -30.22 14.64
CA ALA A 375 -19.34 -29.90 15.78
C ALA A 375 -20.27 -28.71 15.43
N PRO A 376 -21.52 -28.67 15.93
CA PRO A 376 -22.43 -27.58 15.63
C PRO A 376 -21.87 -26.25 16.15
N PHE A 377 -22.03 -25.20 15.34
CA PHE A 377 -21.72 -23.85 15.79
C PHE A 377 -22.78 -23.36 16.77
N GLU A 378 -22.32 -22.91 17.93
CA GLU A 378 -23.12 -22.17 18.92
C GLU A 378 -22.38 -20.87 19.24
N PRO A 379 -23.05 -19.70 19.13
CA PRO A 379 -22.48 -18.42 19.53
C PRO A 379 -21.98 -18.45 20.98
N LEU A 380 -20.81 -17.87 21.19
CA LEU A 380 -20.16 -17.87 22.49
C LEU A 380 -20.87 -16.91 23.46
N ARG A 381 -21.21 -17.44 24.64
CA ARG A 381 -21.75 -16.66 25.77
C ARG A 381 -20.76 -16.54 26.94
N GLU A 382 -19.69 -17.33 26.89
CA GLU A 382 -18.60 -17.33 27.85
C GLU A 382 -17.29 -16.93 27.17
N PRO A 383 -16.32 -16.38 27.92
CA PRO A 383 -15.10 -15.88 27.32
C PRO A 383 -14.22 -17.00 26.72
N PRO A 384 -13.87 -16.94 25.42
CA PRO A 384 -12.99 -17.93 24.80
C PRO A 384 -11.52 -17.73 25.15
N TYR A 385 -10.71 -18.67 24.68
CA TYR A 385 -9.29 -18.49 24.46
C TYR A 385 -9.03 -18.28 22.96
N VAL A 386 -8.43 -17.15 22.58
CA VAL A 386 -8.05 -16.83 21.21
C VAL A 386 -6.63 -17.31 20.95
N ALA A 387 -6.46 -18.27 20.04
CA ALA A 387 -5.16 -18.77 19.62
C ALA A 387 -4.79 -18.17 18.26
N ALA A 388 -3.96 -17.13 18.26
CA ALA A 388 -3.52 -16.47 17.03
C ALA A 388 -2.25 -17.14 16.47
N LEU A 389 -2.38 -17.79 15.31
CA LEU A 389 -1.25 -18.36 14.59
C LEU A 389 -0.67 -17.30 13.64
N THR A 390 0.44 -16.69 14.05
CA THR A 390 1.00 -15.52 13.38
C THR A 390 2.16 -15.91 12.47
N PRO A 391 2.10 -15.58 11.16
CA PRO A 391 3.25 -15.73 10.27
C PRO A 391 4.26 -14.60 10.49
N VAL A 392 5.44 -14.71 9.87
CA VAL A 392 6.40 -13.60 9.82
C VAL A 392 5.79 -12.42 9.06
N ALA A 393 5.90 -11.21 9.60
CA ALA A 393 5.27 -10.01 9.03
C ALA A 393 5.87 -9.62 7.67
N ASN A 394 5.01 -9.11 6.78
CA ASN A 394 5.39 -8.52 5.48
C ASN A 394 5.74 -7.03 5.67
N PHE A 395 6.82 -6.56 5.05
CA PHE A 395 7.28 -5.16 5.10
C PHE A 395 6.24 -4.14 4.61
N ALA A 396 5.43 -4.48 3.59
CA ALA A 396 4.39 -3.58 3.08
C ALA A 396 3.32 -3.27 4.14
N VAL A 397 3.00 -4.26 4.99
CA VAL A 397 2.06 -4.13 6.11
C VAL A 397 2.72 -3.44 7.29
N GLY A 398 4.00 -3.76 7.56
CA GLY A 398 4.71 -3.34 8.78
C GLY A 398 4.41 -4.25 9.97
N ASN A 399 5.09 -4.02 11.09
CA ASN A 399 4.92 -4.78 12.34
C ASN A 399 4.20 -3.99 13.45
N GLU A 400 3.81 -2.75 13.17
CA GLU A 400 3.20 -1.83 14.14
C GLU A 400 1.68 -1.99 14.24
N THR A 401 1.02 -2.45 13.16
CA THR A 401 -0.44 -2.54 13.07
C THR A 401 -1.00 -3.73 13.85
N PRO A 402 -1.82 -3.51 14.89
CA PRO A 402 -2.50 -4.60 15.57
C PRO A 402 -3.54 -5.25 14.65
N TRP A 403 -3.71 -6.55 14.77
CA TRP A 403 -4.68 -7.34 14.00
C TRP A 403 -5.22 -8.50 14.84
N GLY A 404 -6.23 -9.18 14.30
CA GLY A 404 -6.89 -10.31 14.96
C GLY A 404 -8.27 -9.96 15.54
N VAL A 405 -8.92 -10.95 16.13
CA VAL A 405 -10.26 -10.79 16.76
C VAL A 405 -10.21 -10.61 18.27
N ALA A 406 -9.03 -10.77 18.90
CA ALA A 406 -8.91 -10.85 20.36
C ALA A 406 -9.40 -9.59 21.07
N ALA A 407 -9.01 -8.39 20.60
CA ALA A 407 -9.42 -7.13 21.20
C ALA A 407 -10.95 -6.94 21.17
N GLU A 408 -11.59 -7.32 20.06
CA GLU A 408 -13.04 -7.21 19.89
C GLU A 408 -13.78 -8.27 20.72
N LEU A 409 -13.26 -9.50 20.79
CA LEU A 409 -13.83 -10.53 21.67
C LEU A 409 -13.65 -10.19 23.16
N VAL A 410 -12.58 -9.51 23.57
CA VAL A 410 -12.45 -8.98 24.94
C VAL A 410 -13.53 -7.93 25.23
N ARG A 411 -13.89 -7.10 24.25
CA ARG A 411 -14.95 -6.09 24.37
C ARG A 411 -16.34 -6.74 24.49
N LEU A 412 -16.63 -7.75 23.68
CA LEU A 412 -17.93 -8.42 23.66
C LEU A 412 -18.09 -9.47 24.78
N LEU A 413 -17.01 -10.19 25.10
CA LEU A 413 -16.95 -11.26 26.09
C LEU A 413 -15.79 -11.00 27.08
N PRO A 414 -16.00 -10.13 28.09
CA PRO A 414 -14.97 -9.78 29.07
C PRO A 414 -14.40 -10.99 29.80
N GLY A 415 -13.07 -11.08 29.87
CA GLY A 415 -12.36 -12.25 30.38
C GLY A 415 -11.77 -13.15 29.29
N THR A 416 -11.97 -12.81 28.01
CA THR A 416 -11.34 -13.49 26.88
C THR A 416 -9.84 -13.45 27.03
N ARG A 417 -9.18 -14.60 26.91
CA ARG A 417 -7.72 -14.73 26.96
C ARG A 417 -7.18 -14.92 25.55
N THR A 418 -5.92 -14.57 25.31
CA THR A 418 -5.30 -14.70 23.98
C THR A 418 -3.84 -15.13 24.11
N GLY A 419 -3.38 -15.88 23.11
CA GLY A 419 -1.96 -16.21 22.92
C GLY A 419 -1.58 -16.12 21.44
N THR A 420 -0.31 -15.82 21.19
CA THR A 420 0.25 -15.73 19.84
C THR A 420 1.28 -16.83 19.66
N PHE A 421 1.15 -17.59 18.57
CA PHE A 421 1.91 -18.80 18.35
C PHE A 421 2.52 -18.84 16.95
N THR A 422 3.70 -19.44 16.86
CA THR A 422 4.43 -19.66 15.61
C THR A 422 5.19 -20.98 15.69
N GLY A 423 5.23 -21.72 14.58
CA GLY A 423 6.03 -22.95 14.45
C GLY A 423 5.30 -24.21 14.91
N GLU A 424 6.01 -25.34 14.88
CA GLU A 424 5.43 -26.69 15.00
C GLU A 424 4.77 -26.97 16.36
N ALA A 425 5.24 -26.34 17.43
CA ALA A 425 4.69 -26.52 18.78
C ALA A 425 3.43 -25.67 19.06
N ALA A 426 2.99 -24.84 18.10
CA ALA A 426 1.93 -23.86 18.30
C ALA A 426 0.64 -24.46 18.88
N ALA A 427 0.16 -25.57 18.32
CA ALA A 427 -1.08 -26.20 18.76
C ALA A 427 -1.00 -26.74 20.20
N GLN A 428 0.10 -27.40 20.57
CA GLN A 428 0.23 -28.02 21.88
C GLN A 428 0.29 -26.96 22.99
N THR A 429 1.00 -25.86 22.74
CA THR A 429 1.04 -24.72 23.68
C THR A 429 -0.33 -24.06 23.77
N ALA A 430 -1.01 -23.82 22.63
CA ALA A 430 -2.35 -23.23 22.61
C ALA A 430 -3.37 -24.07 23.38
N LEU A 431 -3.36 -25.40 23.23
CA LEU A 431 -4.23 -26.30 24.01
C LEU A 431 -3.97 -26.22 25.51
N THR A 432 -2.70 -26.18 25.90
CA THR A 432 -2.28 -26.09 27.31
C THR A 432 -2.74 -24.78 27.92
N GLU A 433 -2.51 -23.66 27.23
CA GLU A 433 -2.91 -22.33 27.69
C GLU A 433 -4.43 -22.13 27.68
N ALA A 434 -5.14 -22.68 26.69
CA ALA A 434 -6.59 -22.61 26.62
C ALA A 434 -7.26 -23.29 27.82
N GLY A 435 -6.67 -24.37 28.36
CA GLY A 435 -7.27 -25.13 29.45
C GLY A 435 -8.67 -25.62 29.05
N PRO A 436 -9.74 -25.35 29.84
CA PRO A 436 -11.11 -25.74 29.51
C PRO A 436 -11.84 -24.76 28.58
N SER A 437 -11.31 -23.56 28.33
CA SER A 437 -11.99 -22.54 27.51
C SER A 437 -12.22 -23.02 26.08
N ARG A 438 -13.34 -22.63 25.44
CA ARG A 438 -13.53 -22.83 24.00
C ARG A 438 -12.47 -22.05 23.22
N ILE A 439 -11.99 -22.62 22.11
CA ILE A 439 -10.91 -22.03 21.31
C ILE A 439 -11.49 -21.30 20.10
N VAL A 440 -10.99 -20.08 19.89
CA VAL A 440 -11.09 -19.36 18.62
C VAL A 440 -9.69 -19.35 18.01
N ALA A 441 -9.46 -20.16 16.98
CA ALA A 441 -8.19 -20.22 16.28
C ALA A 441 -8.17 -19.21 15.14
N VAL A 442 -7.21 -18.29 15.17
CA VAL A 442 -7.06 -17.22 14.16
C VAL A 442 -5.85 -17.54 13.30
N VAL A 443 -6.04 -17.58 11.99
CA VAL A 443 -4.99 -17.82 11.00
C VAL A 443 -4.97 -16.69 9.97
N ARG A 444 -3.86 -16.59 9.26
CA ARG A 444 -3.68 -15.65 8.16
C ARG A 444 -2.87 -16.30 7.07
N ASP A 445 -3.45 -16.37 5.87
CA ASP A 445 -2.86 -17.02 4.70
C ASP A 445 -2.43 -18.46 5.01
N GLU A 446 -3.31 -19.24 5.65
CA GLU A 446 -2.99 -20.59 6.12
C GLU A 446 -2.39 -21.47 5.00
N HIS A 447 -2.87 -21.32 3.77
CA HIS A 447 -2.42 -22.06 2.59
C HIS A 447 -0.93 -21.84 2.25
N ARG A 448 -0.31 -20.76 2.75
CA ARG A 448 1.11 -20.46 2.56
C ARG A 448 1.99 -21.02 3.67
N HIS A 449 1.40 -21.53 4.74
CA HIS A 449 2.10 -21.90 5.97
C HIS A 449 1.72 -23.31 6.41
N PRO A 450 2.40 -24.36 5.91
CA PRO A 450 2.08 -25.75 6.24
C PRO A 450 2.02 -26.05 7.75
N TRP A 451 2.84 -25.36 8.55
CA TRP A 451 2.80 -25.49 10.01
C TRP A 451 1.49 -24.99 10.63
N MET A 452 0.84 -23.97 10.06
CA MET A 452 -0.49 -23.52 10.51
C MET A 452 -1.53 -24.58 10.22
N SER A 453 -1.48 -25.20 9.03
CA SER A 453 -2.41 -26.27 8.68
C SER A 453 -2.29 -27.45 9.64
N ALA A 454 -1.05 -27.88 9.94
CA ALA A 454 -0.79 -28.93 10.91
C ALA A 454 -1.21 -28.56 12.34
N ALA A 455 -1.02 -27.30 12.74
CA ALA A 455 -1.44 -26.81 14.05
C ALA A 455 -2.97 -26.80 14.18
N LEU A 456 -3.69 -26.34 13.16
CA LEU A 456 -5.15 -26.36 13.13
C LEU A 456 -5.70 -27.79 13.13
N ASP A 457 -5.12 -28.73 12.39
CA ASP A 457 -5.54 -30.14 12.42
C ASP A 457 -5.39 -30.73 13.82
N THR A 458 -4.29 -30.41 14.50
CA THR A 458 -4.04 -30.82 15.89
C THR A 458 -5.08 -30.21 16.84
N LEU A 459 -5.35 -28.91 16.73
CA LEU A 459 -6.35 -28.21 17.54
C LEU A 459 -7.75 -28.81 17.34
N LEU A 460 -8.15 -29.02 16.09
CA LEU A 460 -9.47 -29.52 15.73
C LEU A 460 -9.68 -30.98 16.12
N THR A 461 -8.64 -31.80 16.06
CA THR A 461 -8.69 -33.18 16.56
C THR A 461 -8.92 -33.21 18.07
N ALA A 462 -8.27 -32.32 18.83
CA ALA A 462 -8.39 -32.25 20.28
C ALA A 462 -9.65 -31.51 20.75
N ARG A 463 -10.10 -30.51 19.97
CA ARG A 463 -11.21 -29.60 20.28
C ARG A 463 -12.06 -29.37 19.02
N PRO A 464 -12.93 -30.33 18.65
CA PRO A 464 -13.77 -30.23 17.45
C PRO A 464 -14.72 -29.03 17.44
N ASP A 465 -14.99 -28.44 18.60
CA ASP A 465 -15.83 -27.27 18.79
C ASP A 465 -15.09 -25.93 18.54
N THR A 466 -13.83 -25.97 18.11
CA THR A 466 -13.02 -24.80 17.78
C THR A 466 -13.64 -24.01 16.62
N ILE A 467 -13.70 -22.69 16.77
CA ILE A 467 -14.07 -21.76 15.69
C ILE A 467 -12.78 -21.30 15.00
N VAL A 468 -12.75 -21.35 13.67
CA VAL A 468 -11.59 -20.92 12.86
C VAL A 468 -11.90 -19.58 12.21
N VAL A 469 -10.98 -18.62 12.32
CA VAL A 469 -11.05 -17.31 11.65
C VAL A 469 -9.84 -17.16 10.72
N GLU A 470 -10.07 -17.13 9.42
CA GLU A 470 -9.06 -16.86 8.39
C GLU A 470 -9.10 -15.38 7.98
N MET A 471 -8.04 -14.65 8.29
CA MET A 471 -7.92 -13.20 8.08
C MET A 471 -7.00 -12.81 6.90
N GLY A 472 -6.58 -13.76 6.09
CA GLY A 472 -5.82 -13.59 4.85
C GLY A 472 -6.63 -13.96 3.61
N VAL A 473 -5.97 -14.54 2.61
CA VAL A 473 -6.61 -15.07 1.39
C VAL A 473 -7.13 -16.48 1.67
N PRO A 474 -8.44 -16.72 1.66
CA PRO A 474 -9.02 -17.98 2.10
C PRO A 474 -8.93 -19.10 1.04
N GLN A 475 -7.77 -19.74 0.91
CA GLN A 475 -7.53 -20.85 -0.03
C GLN A 475 -7.58 -22.23 0.62
N SER A 476 -7.39 -22.32 1.94
CA SER A 476 -7.40 -23.59 2.66
C SER A 476 -8.82 -24.16 2.84
N PRO A 477 -8.97 -25.48 3.00
CA PRO A 477 -10.27 -26.10 3.26
C PRO A 477 -10.98 -25.53 4.49
N ARG A 478 -12.29 -25.31 4.37
CA ARG A 478 -13.16 -24.84 5.46
C ARG A 478 -13.28 -25.94 6.52
N ARG A 479 -12.98 -25.61 7.78
CA ARG A 479 -12.94 -26.55 8.93
C ARG A 479 -13.21 -25.86 10.26
N GLY A 480 -13.54 -26.65 11.28
CA GLY A 480 -13.98 -26.17 12.59
C GLY A 480 -15.50 -26.12 12.71
N ALA A 481 -15.99 -25.86 13.92
CA ALA A 481 -17.42 -25.73 14.18
C ALA A 481 -18.04 -24.58 13.36
N ALA A 482 -17.27 -23.51 13.18
CA ALA A 482 -17.49 -22.49 12.18
C ALA A 482 -16.14 -22.09 11.58
N HIS A 483 -16.15 -21.76 10.29
CA HIS A 483 -15.02 -21.18 9.58
C HIS A 483 -15.41 -19.81 9.04
N LEU A 484 -14.80 -18.76 9.57
CA LEU A 484 -15.06 -17.37 9.20
C LEU A 484 -13.92 -16.84 8.34
N ALA A 485 -14.18 -16.48 7.09
CA ALA A 485 -13.22 -15.81 6.23
C ALA A 485 -13.49 -14.31 6.18
N THR A 486 -12.53 -13.50 6.64
CA THR A 486 -12.69 -12.03 6.71
C THR A 486 -12.02 -11.29 5.56
N HIS A 487 -11.29 -12.01 4.70
CA HIS A 487 -10.65 -11.49 3.48
C HIS A 487 -9.69 -10.32 3.74
N GLY A 488 -9.04 -10.31 4.91
CA GLY A 488 -8.15 -9.24 5.38
C GLY A 488 -8.19 -9.09 6.89
N ALA A 489 -7.15 -8.46 7.46
CA ALA A 489 -6.91 -8.41 8.89
C ALA A 489 -7.15 -7.02 9.51
N ALA A 490 -7.94 -6.18 8.83
CA ALA A 490 -8.38 -4.87 9.33
C ALA A 490 -9.08 -4.99 10.69
N ARG A 491 -9.05 -3.94 11.52
CA ARG A 491 -9.79 -3.90 12.79
C ARG A 491 -11.29 -4.17 12.57
N VAL A 492 -11.89 -3.53 11.56
CA VAL A 492 -13.31 -3.75 11.23
C VAL A 492 -13.64 -5.16 10.75
N CYS A 493 -12.68 -5.84 10.11
CA CYS A 493 -12.82 -7.26 9.75
C CYS A 493 -12.82 -8.14 11.00
N GLY A 494 -11.94 -7.86 11.96
CA GLY A 494 -11.94 -8.51 13.27
C GLY A 494 -13.22 -8.28 14.06
N GLN A 495 -13.75 -7.05 14.01
CA GLN A 495 -15.02 -6.70 14.63
C GLN A 495 -16.19 -7.50 14.05
N ALA A 496 -16.32 -7.55 12.72
CA ALA A 496 -17.38 -8.30 12.05
C ALA A 496 -17.34 -9.80 12.39
N ALA A 497 -16.15 -10.40 12.44
CA ALA A 497 -15.99 -11.79 12.86
C ALA A 497 -16.35 -12.01 14.35
N ALA A 498 -15.94 -11.10 15.23
CA ALA A 498 -16.25 -11.18 16.66
C ALA A 498 -17.76 -11.07 16.94
N GLU A 499 -18.47 -10.22 16.19
CA GLU A 499 -19.94 -10.10 16.25
C GLU A 499 -20.61 -11.45 15.92
N ILE A 500 -20.19 -12.14 14.85
CA ILE A 500 -20.70 -13.48 14.50
C ILE A 500 -20.40 -14.50 15.60
N ILE A 501 -19.17 -14.50 16.13
CA ILE A 501 -18.73 -15.43 17.18
C ILE A 501 -19.58 -15.26 18.45
N ALA A 502 -19.91 -14.02 18.83
CA ALA A 502 -20.72 -13.70 20.01
C ALA A 502 -22.24 -13.80 19.74
N GLY A 503 -22.67 -13.83 18.47
CA GLY A 503 -24.07 -13.90 18.07
C GLY A 503 -24.80 -12.56 18.17
N GLU A 504 -24.13 -11.46 17.83
CA GLU A 504 -24.69 -10.09 17.76
C GLU A 504 -25.21 -9.70 16.37
#